data_AF-A0A229GLE6-F1
#
_entry.id   AF-A0A229GLE6-F1
#
_cell.length_a   1.000
_cell.length_b   1.000
_cell.length_c   1.000
_cell.angle_alpha   90.00
_cell.angle_beta   90.00
_cell.angle_gamma   90.00
#
_symmetry.space_group_name_H-M   'P 1'
#
loop_
_entity.id
_entity.type
_entity.pdbx_description
1 polymer ?
#
loop_
_entity_poly.entity_id
_entity_poly.type
_entity_poly.pdbx_seq_one_letter_code
_entity_poly.pdbx_strand_id
1 'polypeptide(L)'
;MTDDDATNALLIKAGSLLLESSERLSYGAETDTDTVPHLLAEATRCYDAVARQLSADDAETAATVAVGRSTTAGLALQRCVLEELSCDWSWTDGDDGPWLGDMEEYDEDGLSEEFAARAVETARAALDADPGDPLVPLQLGHALCWSGDRDGAVAAYAEALRRDPGDHVARDSLAELGELGEDVPEEDDFDGTESPDRYAFALVREDARISNSEWSSIACVFGSVDAARRDADETLKSCDNGGFDPEDLPTMLKLTLEIHRPGQPITRFPAEPLDSSFLIDWSGLPEGEPLDPPLPPGRPVRIDGETCFHGALR
;
A
#
# COMPACT_ATOMS: atom_id res chain seq x y z
N MET A 1 2.80 -12.96 26.43
CA MET A 1 2.76 -11.80 25.54
C MET A 1 3.52 -10.71 26.26
N THR A 2 4.70 -10.38 25.74
CA THR A 2 5.52 -9.25 26.21
C THR A 2 4.87 -7.93 25.78
N ASP A 3 5.31 -6.79 26.33
CA ASP A 3 4.82 -5.47 25.90
C ASP A 3 5.15 -5.21 24.40
N ASP A 4 6.26 -5.76 23.91
CA ASP A 4 6.65 -5.73 22.50
C ASP A 4 5.69 -6.55 21.62
N ASP A 5 5.29 -7.75 22.06
CA ASP A 5 4.32 -8.58 21.33
C ASP A 5 2.96 -7.85 21.19
N ALA A 6 2.54 -7.13 22.24
CA ALA A 6 1.29 -6.37 22.23
C ALA A 6 1.36 -5.17 21.28
N THR A 7 2.49 -4.47 21.26
CA THR A 7 2.77 -3.36 20.34
C THR A 7 2.76 -3.84 18.89
N ASN A 8 3.47 -4.92 18.59
CA ASN A 8 3.54 -5.51 17.27
C ASN A 8 2.16 -5.95 16.76
N ALA A 9 1.34 -6.56 17.63
CA ALA A 9 -0.02 -6.96 17.29
C ALA A 9 -0.92 -5.77 16.94
N LEU A 10 -0.78 -4.64 17.63
CA LEU A 10 -1.54 -3.42 17.33
C LEU A 10 -1.13 -2.82 15.98
N LEU A 11 0.17 -2.79 15.66
CA LEU A 11 0.65 -2.26 14.39
C LEU A 11 0.23 -3.15 13.22
N ILE A 12 0.38 -4.47 13.35
CA ILE A 12 -0.09 -5.45 12.35
C ILE A 12 -1.59 -5.27 12.11
N LYS A 13 -2.38 -5.18 13.18
CA LYS A 13 -3.81 -4.91 13.07
C LYS A 13 -4.10 -3.61 12.33
N ALA A 14 -3.37 -2.53 12.63
CA ALA A 14 -3.53 -1.26 11.93
C ALA A 14 -3.22 -1.38 10.44
N GLY A 15 -2.13 -2.08 10.07
CA GLY A 15 -1.78 -2.36 8.67
C GLY A 15 -2.88 -3.13 7.94
N SER A 16 -3.44 -4.18 8.55
CA SER A 16 -4.54 -4.94 7.96
C SER A 16 -5.85 -4.15 7.82
N LEU A 17 -6.14 -3.24 8.75
CA LEU A 17 -7.29 -2.32 8.63
C LEU A 17 -7.11 -1.33 7.47
N LEU A 18 -5.87 -0.90 7.20
CA LEU A 18 -5.56 -0.05 6.05
C LEU A 18 -5.68 -0.81 4.73
N LEU A 19 -5.27 -2.08 4.68
CA LEU A 19 -5.51 -2.96 3.53
C LEU A 19 -7.00 -3.02 3.20
N GLU A 20 -7.83 -3.41 4.17
CA GLU A 20 -9.28 -3.54 3.97
C GLU A 20 -9.94 -2.21 3.58
N SER A 21 -9.43 -1.09 4.10
CA SER A 21 -9.89 0.25 3.71
C SER A 21 -9.54 0.55 2.26
N SER A 22 -8.30 0.27 1.84
CA SER A 22 -7.82 0.49 0.48
C SER A 22 -8.60 -0.34 -0.53
N GLU A 23 -8.79 -1.64 -0.27
CA GLU A 23 -9.53 -2.54 -1.17
C GLU A 23 -10.98 -2.09 -1.37
N ARG A 24 -11.64 -1.64 -0.29
CA ARG A 24 -13.02 -1.13 -0.39
C ARG A 24 -13.13 0.12 -1.24
N LEU A 25 -12.14 1.00 -1.18
CA LEU A 25 -12.09 2.20 -2.01
C LEU A 25 -11.81 1.87 -3.48
N SER A 26 -10.97 0.86 -3.77
CA SER A 26 -10.62 0.48 -5.13
C SER A 26 -11.72 -0.26 -5.88
N TYR A 27 -12.45 -1.19 -5.24
CA TYR A 27 -13.41 -2.05 -5.96
C TYR A 27 -14.80 -1.47 -6.15
N GLY A 28 -15.04 -0.21 -5.73
CA GLY A 28 -16.33 0.45 -5.87
C GLY A 28 -17.50 -0.39 -5.36
N ALA A 29 -17.24 -1.32 -4.43
CA ALA A 29 -18.25 -2.21 -3.91
C ALA A 29 -19.38 -1.32 -3.37
N GLU A 30 -20.64 -1.72 -3.58
CA GLU A 30 -21.81 -1.10 -2.95
C GLU A 30 -21.61 -1.14 -1.43
N THR A 31 -20.85 -0.19 -0.91
CA THR A 31 -20.31 -0.20 0.44
C THR A 31 -21.24 0.66 1.27
N ASP A 32 -21.55 0.12 2.44
CA ASP A 32 -22.09 0.92 3.51
C ASP A 32 -21.09 2.05 3.79
N THR A 33 -21.50 3.30 3.54
CA THR A 33 -20.68 4.53 3.62
C THR A 33 -19.99 4.71 4.97
N ASP A 34 -20.49 4.02 6.01
CA ASP A 34 -19.93 4.07 7.36
C ASP A 34 -18.75 3.11 7.59
N THR A 35 -18.50 2.18 6.67
CA THR A 35 -17.54 1.08 6.89
C THR A 35 -16.09 1.55 6.85
N VAL A 36 -15.66 2.23 5.77
CA VAL A 36 -14.29 2.76 5.65
C VAL A 36 -13.98 3.76 6.77
N PRO A 37 -14.87 4.71 7.13
CA PRO A 37 -14.68 5.56 8.30
C PRO A 37 -14.43 4.78 9.60
N HIS A 38 -15.15 3.67 9.82
CA HIS A 38 -14.95 2.83 11.01
C HIS A 38 -13.57 2.17 11.04
N LEU A 39 -13.13 1.60 9.91
CA LEU A 39 -11.82 0.98 9.78
C LEU A 39 -10.69 1.97 10.03
N LEU A 40 -10.74 3.15 9.40
CA LEU A 40 -9.72 4.20 9.56
C LEU A 40 -9.70 4.74 11.00
N ALA A 41 -10.86 4.86 11.66
CA ALA A 41 -10.92 5.23 13.07
C ALA A 41 -10.33 4.14 13.99
N GLU A 42 -10.50 2.86 13.65
CA GLU A 42 -9.86 1.77 14.39
C GLU A 42 -8.35 1.69 14.17
N ALA A 43 -7.87 1.90 12.94
CA ALA A 43 -6.44 2.00 12.64
C ALA A 43 -5.80 3.16 13.43
N THR A 44 -6.44 4.34 13.44
CA THR A 44 -6.01 5.51 14.23
C THR A 44 -5.88 5.15 15.72
N ARG A 45 -6.88 4.47 16.29
CA ARG A 45 -6.85 4.05 17.70
C ARG A 45 -5.71 3.08 18.01
N CYS A 46 -5.34 2.21 17.06
CA CYS A 46 -4.19 1.32 17.21
C CYS A 46 -2.88 2.13 17.25
N TYR A 47 -2.68 3.04 16.29
CA TYR A 47 -1.51 3.93 16.26
C TYR A 47 -1.40 4.81 17.52
N ASP A 48 -2.52 5.37 17.99
CA ASP A 48 -2.56 6.17 19.23
C ASP A 48 -2.27 5.35 20.49
N ALA A 49 -2.65 4.07 20.51
CA ALA A 49 -2.34 3.18 21.62
C ALA A 49 -0.84 2.87 21.70
N VAL A 50 -0.20 2.65 20.54
CA VAL A 50 1.25 2.45 20.43
C VAL A 50 2.00 3.74 20.79
N ALA A 51 1.62 4.87 20.20
CA ALA A 51 2.27 6.16 20.43
C ALA A 51 2.29 6.57 21.92
N ARG A 52 1.25 6.24 22.69
CA ARG A 52 1.17 6.53 24.14
C ARG A 52 2.14 5.73 25.00
N GLN A 53 2.62 4.59 24.50
CA GLN A 53 3.50 3.66 25.20
C GLN A 53 4.93 3.73 24.68
N LEU A 54 5.16 4.52 23.62
CA LEU A 54 6.41 4.61 22.90
C LEU A 54 7.53 5.21 23.76
N SER A 55 8.67 4.54 23.79
CA SER A 55 9.90 5.10 24.35
C SER A 55 10.47 6.17 23.42
N ALA A 56 11.09 7.22 23.96
CA ALA A 56 11.72 8.27 23.16
C ALA A 56 12.88 7.77 22.28
N ASP A 57 13.46 6.61 22.61
CA ASP A 57 14.59 6.01 21.88
C ASP A 57 14.14 5.04 20.77
N ASP A 58 12.85 4.73 20.65
CA ASP A 58 12.32 3.80 19.63
C ASP A 58 11.87 4.55 18.36
N ALA A 59 12.87 5.02 17.59
CA ALA A 59 12.64 5.77 16.37
C ALA A 59 11.94 4.96 15.26
N GLU A 60 12.14 3.64 15.22
CA GLU A 60 11.59 2.76 14.18
C GLU A 60 10.08 2.58 14.34
N THR A 61 9.65 2.32 15.58
CA THR A 61 8.22 2.27 15.89
C THR A 61 7.59 3.66 15.76
N ALA A 62 8.31 4.74 16.12
CA ALA A 62 7.84 6.11 15.91
C ALA A 62 7.56 6.41 14.43
N ALA A 63 8.51 6.05 13.57
CA ALA A 63 8.40 6.20 12.12
C ALA A 63 7.22 5.38 11.58
N THR A 64 7.07 4.13 12.01
CA THR A 64 5.97 3.25 11.57
C THR A 64 4.61 3.82 11.94
N VAL A 65 4.47 4.36 13.15
CA VAL A 65 3.25 5.07 13.58
C VAL A 65 3.00 6.31 12.72
N ALA A 66 4.05 7.09 12.41
CA ALA A 66 3.92 8.32 11.63
C ALA A 66 3.50 8.03 10.18
N VAL A 67 4.16 7.08 9.51
CA VAL A 67 3.78 6.62 8.16
C VAL A 67 2.36 6.05 8.16
N GLY A 68 2.02 5.20 9.13
CA GLY A 68 0.66 4.66 9.24
C GLY A 68 -0.43 5.72 9.41
N ARG A 69 -0.16 6.77 10.19
CA ARG A 69 -1.06 7.94 10.34
C ARG A 69 -1.15 8.78 9.07
N SER A 70 -0.04 8.94 8.34
CA SER A 70 -0.02 9.57 7.02
C SER A 70 -0.94 8.81 6.06
N THR A 71 -0.77 7.50 5.94
CA THR A 71 -1.61 6.66 5.08
C THR A 71 -3.08 6.69 5.51
N THR A 72 -3.38 6.67 6.81
CA THR A 72 -4.76 6.78 7.32
C THR A 72 -5.42 8.10 6.89
N ALA A 73 -4.68 9.21 6.95
CA ALA A 73 -5.17 10.51 6.52
C ALA A 73 -5.34 10.60 5.00
N GLY A 74 -4.42 10.02 4.23
CA GLY A 74 -4.52 9.91 2.77
C GLY A 74 -5.74 9.12 2.32
N LEU A 75 -6.00 7.95 2.91
CA LEU A 75 -7.20 7.16 2.62
C LEU A 75 -8.49 7.88 3.03
N ALA A 76 -8.46 8.65 4.13
CA ALA A 76 -9.61 9.46 4.54
C ALA A 76 -9.91 10.59 3.54
N LEU A 77 -8.86 11.21 2.99
CA LEU A 77 -9.00 12.18 1.90
C LEU A 77 -9.56 11.50 0.65
N GLN A 78 -8.95 10.40 0.19
CA GLN A 78 -9.42 9.64 -0.98
C GLN A 78 -10.90 9.25 -0.85
N ARG A 79 -11.33 8.76 0.31
CA ARG A 79 -12.74 8.47 0.56
C ARG A 79 -13.63 9.70 0.41
N CYS A 80 -13.23 10.84 1.00
CA CYS A 80 -13.98 12.10 0.87
C CYS A 80 -14.15 12.49 -0.61
N VAL A 81 -13.08 12.36 -1.39
CA VAL A 81 -13.06 12.65 -2.83
C VAL A 81 -14.02 11.74 -3.60
N LEU A 82 -13.94 10.43 -3.38
CA LEU A 82 -14.73 9.44 -4.10
C LEU A 82 -16.21 9.47 -3.70
N GLU A 83 -16.50 9.48 -2.40
CA GLU A 83 -17.86 9.26 -1.89
C GLU A 83 -18.66 10.56 -1.72
N GLU A 84 -18.02 11.63 -1.22
CA GLU A 84 -18.73 12.87 -0.89
C GLU A 84 -18.74 13.84 -2.09
N LEU A 85 -17.59 13.96 -2.77
CA LEU A 85 -17.44 14.85 -3.93
C LEU A 85 -17.85 14.17 -5.25
N SER A 86 -18.08 12.84 -5.23
CA SER A 86 -18.38 12.05 -6.44
C SER A 86 -17.36 12.30 -7.56
N CYS A 87 -16.12 12.56 -7.18
CA CYS A 87 -15.03 12.78 -8.11
C CYS A 87 -14.36 11.43 -8.30
N ASP A 88 -14.46 10.86 -9.51
CA ASP A 88 -13.90 9.56 -9.88
C ASP A 88 -12.37 9.63 -10.05
N TRP A 89 -11.70 10.27 -9.10
CA TRP A 89 -10.26 10.42 -9.07
C TRP A 89 -9.67 9.20 -8.40
N SER A 90 -9.15 8.27 -9.20
CA SER A 90 -8.28 7.23 -8.69
C SER A 90 -6.85 7.77 -8.61
N TRP A 91 -6.19 7.62 -7.45
CA TRP A 91 -4.78 7.98 -7.28
C TRP A 91 -3.83 6.95 -7.94
N THR A 92 -4.36 6.09 -8.80
CA THR A 92 -3.70 4.89 -9.33
C THR A 92 -3.88 4.73 -10.84
N ASP A 93 -4.98 5.20 -11.42
CA ASP A 93 -5.37 5.01 -12.81
C ASP A 93 -5.94 6.32 -13.38
N GLY A 94 -5.12 7.02 -14.18
CA GLY A 94 -5.35 8.39 -14.65
C GLY A 94 -6.36 8.57 -15.78
N ASP A 95 -7.46 7.80 -15.82
CA ASP A 95 -8.34 7.77 -17.00
C ASP A 95 -9.61 8.63 -16.90
N ASP A 96 -10.12 9.00 -15.70
CA ASP A 96 -11.38 9.74 -15.58
C ASP A 96 -11.45 10.71 -14.38
N GLY A 97 -10.76 11.86 -14.41
CA GLY A 97 -10.96 12.89 -13.38
C GLY A 97 -10.33 14.26 -13.70
N PRO A 98 -10.52 15.28 -12.84
CA PRO A 98 -9.98 16.62 -13.08
C PRO A 98 -8.46 16.64 -13.09
N TRP A 99 -7.88 17.42 -14.01
CA TRP A 99 -6.43 17.59 -14.09
C TRP A 99 -5.85 18.00 -12.73
N LEU A 100 -4.79 17.31 -12.30
CA LEU A 100 -4.06 17.60 -11.06
C LEU A 100 -3.82 19.13 -10.91
N GLY A 101 -4.41 19.71 -9.85
CA GLY A 101 -4.27 21.12 -9.49
C GLY A 101 -5.53 21.98 -9.64
N ASP A 102 -6.61 21.47 -10.24
CA ASP A 102 -7.90 22.18 -10.39
C ASP A 102 -9.01 21.59 -9.49
N MET A 103 -8.64 20.91 -8.39
CA MET A 103 -9.58 20.19 -7.53
C MET A 103 -10.53 21.11 -6.74
N GLU A 104 -10.17 22.38 -6.56
CA GLU A 104 -11.00 23.38 -5.87
C GLU A 104 -12.38 23.56 -6.54
N GLU A 105 -12.50 23.30 -7.85
CA GLU A 105 -13.79 23.38 -8.56
C GLU A 105 -14.79 22.31 -8.08
N TYR A 106 -14.30 21.19 -7.55
CA TYR A 106 -15.12 20.05 -7.12
C TYR A 106 -15.50 20.11 -5.64
N ASP A 107 -14.80 20.93 -4.86
CA ASP A 107 -15.03 21.09 -3.43
C ASP A 107 -15.54 22.50 -3.08
N GLU A 108 -16.60 22.95 -3.75
CA GLU A 108 -17.19 24.28 -3.52
C GLU A 108 -17.58 24.52 -2.05
N ASP A 109 -17.94 23.45 -1.33
CA ASP A 109 -18.36 23.48 0.07
C ASP A 109 -17.20 23.30 1.07
N GLY A 110 -15.97 23.05 0.59
CA GLY A 110 -14.78 22.86 1.43
C GLY A 110 -14.82 21.60 2.31
N LEU A 111 -15.54 20.56 1.90
CA LEU A 111 -15.70 19.31 2.64
C LEU A 111 -14.36 18.57 2.81
N SER A 112 -13.46 18.70 1.83
CA SER A 112 -12.17 18.01 1.81
C SER A 112 -11.05 18.80 2.50
N GLU A 113 -11.23 20.09 2.79
CA GLU A 113 -10.18 20.99 3.30
C GLU A 113 -9.50 20.42 4.57
N GLU A 114 -10.30 19.95 5.54
CA GLU A 114 -9.77 19.37 6.78
C GLU A 114 -9.03 18.05 6.53
N PHE A 115 -9.53 17.23 5.60
CA PHE A 115 -8.89 15.96 5.25
C PHE A 115 -7.56 16.20 4.55
N ALA A 116 -7.52 17.15 3.61
CA ALA A 116 -6.34 17.51 2.85
C ALA A 116 -5.27 18.15 3.76
N ALA A 117 -5.66 19.11 4.61
CA ALA A 117 -4.77 19.72 5.59
C ALA A 117 -4.18 18.67 6.55
N ARG A 118 -5.02 17.74 7.03
CA ARG A 118 -4.58 16.65 7.91
C ARG A 118 -3.63 15.69 7.20
N ALA A 119 -3.89 15.35 5.94
CA ALA A 119 -3.00 14.50 5.14
C ALA A 119 -1.64 15.16 4.89
N VAL A 120 -1.61 16.47 4.60
CA VAL A 120 -0.36 17.23 4.46
C VAL A 120 0.41 17.27 5.79
N GLU A 121 -0.27 17.54 6.92
CA GLU A 121 0.36 17.60 8.23
C GLU A 121 0.98 16.24 8.64
N THR A 122 0.21 15.16 8.50
CA THR A 122 0.68 13.82 8.89
C THR A 122 1.77 13.30 7.96
N ALA A 123 1.71 13.60 6.65
CA ALA A 123 2.76 13.25 5.70
C ALA A 123 4.06 13.99 5.99
N ARG A 124 4.01 15.30 6.33
CA ARG A 124 5.19 16.04 6.78
C ARG A 124 5.78 15.45 8.06
N ALA A 125 4.94 15.11 9.04
CA ALA A 125 5.41 14.48 10.27
C ALA A 125 6.01 13.08 10.03
N ALA A 126 5.46 12.31 9.09
CA ALA A 126 6.00 11.03 8.67
C ALA A 126 7.35 11.18 7.98
N LEU A 127 7.50 12.20 7.13
CA LEU A 127 8.76 12.51 6.45
C LEU A 127 9.85 12.98 7.44
N ASP A 128 9.47 13.73 8.48
CA ASP A 128 10.37 14.12 9.55
C ASP A 128 10.81 12.90 10.40
N ALA A 129 9.90 11.97 10.66
CA ALA A 129 10.20 10.74 11.40
C ALA A 129 11.04 9.75 10.57
N ASP A 130 10.84 9.72 9.26
CA ASP A 130 11.57 8.88 8.32
C ASP A 130 11.85 9.58 6.98
N PRO A 131 13.00 10.29 6.88
CA PRO A 131 13.35 11.02 5.67
C PRO A 131 13.65 10.13 4.47
N GLY A 132 13.77 8.82 4.64
CA GLY A 132 14.12 7.88 3.57
C GLY A 132 12.94 7.09 3.00
N ASP A 133 11.74 7.23 3.57
CA ASP A 133 10.59 6.42 3.16
C ASP A 133 10.08 6.81 1.75
N PRO A 134 9.95 5.88 0.80
CA PRO A 134 9.52 6.20 -0.57
C PRO A 134 8.02 6.50 -0.70
N LEU A 135 7.19 5.98 0.20
CA LEU A 135 5.73 6.14 0.17
C LEU A 135 5.31 7.55 0.59
N VAL A 136 5.95 8.13 1.60
CA VAL A 136 5.50 9.40 2.20
C VAL A 136 5.52 10.60 1.23
N PRO A 137 6.57 10.82 0.40
CA PRO A 137 6.57 11.92 -0.56
C PRO A 137 5.44 11.81 -1.59
N LEU A 138 5.10 10.59 -2.03
CA LEU A 138 3.96 10.37 -2.93
C LEU A 138 2.65 10.79 -2.26
N GLN A 139 2.41 10.35 -1.02
CA GLN A 139 1.22 10.73 -0.24
C GLN A 139 1.14 12.24 -0.02
N LEU A 140 2.28 12.88 0.26
CA LEU A 140 2.37 14.33 0.39
C LEU A 140 2.03 15.01 -0.93
N GLY A 141 2.51 14.50 -2.06
CA GLY A 141 2.21 14.99 -3.40
C GLY A 141 0.70 14.96 -3.69
N HIS A 142 0.06 13.81 -3.44
CA HIS A 142 -1.40 13.67 -3.59
C HIS A 142 -2.16 14.70 -2.75
N ALA A 143 -1.80 14.82 -1.47
CA ALA A 143 -2.48 15.75 -0.55
C ALA A 143 -2.26 17.23 -0.90
N LEU A 144 -1.04 17.61 -1.29
CA LEU A 144 -0.73 18.98 -1.70
C LEU A 144 -1.41 19.33 -3.02
N CYS A 145 -1.45 18.39 -3.96
CA CYS A 145 -2.11 18.61 -5.23
C CYS A 145 -3.62 18.81 -5.03
N TRP A 146 -4.23 18.00 -4.18
CA TRP A 146 -5.63 18.17 -3.80
C TRP A 146 -5.88 19.53 -3.13
N SER A 147 -4.95 19.97 -2.27
CA SER A 147 -5.03 21.25 -1.56
C SER A 147 -4.75 22.47 -2.45
N GLY A 148 -4.51 22.30 -3.75
CA GLY A 148 -4.17 23.39 -4.68
C GLY A 148 -2.72 23.88 -4.61
N ASP A 149 -1.86 23.30 -3.77
CA ASP A 149 -0.43 23.63 -3.70
C ASP A 149 0.35 22.86 -4.77
N ARG A 150 0.18 23.28 -6.02
CA ARG A 150 0.80 22.66 -7.20
C ARG A 150 2.32 22.58 -7.09
N ASP A 151 2.99 23.68 -6.72
CA ASP A 151 4.45 23.74 -6.63
C ASP A 151 4.97 22.77 -5.54
N GLY A 152 4.27 22.69 -4.40
CA GLY A 152 4.57 21.73 -3.36
C GLY A 152 4.36 20.28 -3.82
N ALA A 153 3.29 20.00 -4.57
CA ALA A 153 3.01 18.67 -5.11
C ALA A 153 4.10 18.21 -6.09
N VAL A 154 4.50 19.07 -7.03
CA VAL A 154 5.60 18.80 -7.97
C VAL A 154 6.88 18.42 -7.22
N ALA A 155 7.24 19.20 -6.20
CA ALA A 155 8.42 18.92 -5.40
C ALA A 155 8.33 17.57 -4.66
N ALA A 156 7.15 17.21 -4.17
CA ALA A 156 6.92 15.97 -3.44
C ALA A 156 6.94 14.73 -4.37
N TYR A 157 6.32 14.79 -5.55
CA TYR A 157 6.39 13.70 -6.53
C TYR A 157 7.79 13.52 -7.11
N ALA A 158 8.50 14.61 -7.38
CA ALA A 158 9.90 14.54 -7.82
C ALA A 158 10.78 13.86 -6.75
N GLU A 159 10.52 14.12 -5.47
CA GLU A 159 11.20 13.45 -4.37
C GLU A 159 10.80 11.97 -4.24
N ALA A 160 9.54 11.60 -4.52
CA ALA A 160 9.11 10.21 -4.59
C ALA A 160 9.89 9.44 -5.67
N LEU A 161 9.96 9.97 -6.89
CA LEU A 161 10.75 9.39 -7.99
C LEU A 161 12.25 9.34 -7.70
N ARG A 162 12.77 10.33 -6.97
CA ARG A 162 14.19 10.31 -6.56
C ARG A 162 14.49 9.15 -5.59
N ARG A 163 13.50 8.69 -4.82
CA ARG A 163 13.62 7.57 -3.87
C ARG A 163 13.31 6.23 -4.53
N ASP A 164 12.28 6.20 -5.37
CA ASP A 164 11.90 5.07 -6.18
C ASP A 164 11.72 5.50 -7.65
N PRO A 165 12.77 5.41 -8.47
CA PRO A 165 12.68 5.72 -9.89
C PRO A 165 11.69 4.85 -10.66
N GLY A 166 11.29 3.70 -10.12
CA GLY A 166 10.31 2.80 -10.73
C GLY A 166 8.85 3.18 -10.45
N ASP A 167 8.58 4.19 -9.62
CA ASP A 167 7.22 4.55 -9.23
C ASP A 167 6.48 5.26 -10.37
N HIS A 168 5.75 4.48 -11.17
CA HIS A 168 4.97 4.98 -12.30
C HIS A 168 3.89 5.98 -11.89
N VAL A 169 3.26 5.82 -10.72
CA VAL A 169 2.24 6.76 -10.24
C VAL A 169 2.83 8.15 -9.99
N ALA A 170 4.03 8.22 -9.40
CA ALA A 170 4.73 9.50 -9.21
C ALA A 170 5.14 10.13 -10.54
N ARG A 171 5.55 9.31 -11.52
CA ARG A 171 5.89 9.73 -12.89
C ARG A 171 4.69 10.30 -13.61
N ASP A 172 3.58 9.58 -13.62
CA ASP A 172 2.34 9.99 -14.28
C ASP A 172 1.78 11.27 -13.64
N SER A 173 1.81 11.36 -12.31
CA SER A 173 1.42 12.58 -11.59
C SER A 173 2.24 13.81 -12.00
N LEU A 174 3.55 13.65 -12.21
CA LEU A 174 4.39 14.75 -12.72
C LEU A 174 4.11 15.07 -14.19
N ALA A 175 3.85 14.06 -15.02
CA ALA A 175 3.50 14.24 -16.42
C ALA A 175 2.18 15.01 -16.58
N GLU A 176 1.17 14.68 -15.80
CA GLU A 176 -0.11 15.40 -15.74
C GLU A 176 0.06 16.84 -15.25
N LEU A 177 0.98 17.06 -14.30
CA LEU A 177 1.39 18.40 -13.88
C LEU A 177 2.28 19.12 -14.90
N GLY A 178 2.64 18.49 -16.02
CA GLY A 178 3.47 19.09 -17.07
C GLY A 178 4.93 19.33 -16.67
N GLU A 179 5.40 18.68 -15.59
CA GLU A 179 6.73 18.86 -15.00
C GLU A 179 7.64 17.63 -15.18
N LEU A 180 7.29 16.71 -16.10
CA LEU A 180 8.17 15.62 -16.48
C LEU A 180 9.38 16.16 -17.26
N GLY A 181 10.46 16.46 -16.55
CA GLY A 181 11.72 16.93 -17.13
C GLY A 181 12.50 15.82 -17.84
N GLU A 182 13.47 16.19 -18.68
CA GLU A 182 14.36 15.25 -19.41
C GLU A 182 15.23 14.39 -18.47
N ASP A 183 15.37 14.75 -17.19
CA ASP A 183 16.24 14.10 -16.21
C ASP A 183 15.55 12.96 -15.41
N VAL A 184 14.26 12.70 -15.64
CA VAL A 184 13.54 11.58 -15.00
C VAL A 184 13.89 10.28 -15.75
N PRO A 185 14.38 9.22 -15.07
CA PRO A 185 14.67 7.94 -15.72
C PRO A 185 13.44 7.41 -16.46
N GLU A 186 13.61 6.82 -17.64
CA GLU A 186 12.50 6.17 -18.35
C GLU A 186 12.08 4.91 -17.57
N GLU A 187 10.79 4.53 -17.65
CA GLU A 187 10.32 3.28 -17.00
C GLU A 187 11.13 2.06 -17.44
N ASP A 188 11.51 2.03 -18.73
CA ASP A 188 12.32 0.96 -19.34
C ASP A 188 13.73 0.85 -18.72
N ASP A 189 14.22 1.88 -18.03
CA ASP A 189 15.52 1.86 -17.35
C ASP A 189 15.46 1.14 -15.99
N PHE A 190 14.26 0.87 -15.45
CA PHE A 190 14.06 0.17 -14.19
C PHE A 190 13.47 -1.22 -14.42
N ASP A 191 14.25 -2.28 -14.14
CA ASP A 191 13.84 -3.66 -14.41
C ASP A 191 13.00 -4.29 -13.28
N GLY A 192 12.74 -3.57 -12.18
CA GLY A 192 11.96 -4.07 -11.04
C GLY A 192 12.52 -5.37 -10.45
N THR A 193 13.82 -5.64 -10.64
CA THR A 193 14.43 -6.89 -10.19
C THR A 193 15.14 -6.78 -8.85
N GLU A 194 15.45 -5.58 -8.38
CA GLU A 194 16.09 -5.35 -7.08
C GLU A 194 15.10 -4.74 -6.09
N SER A 195 15.18 -5.16 -4.83
CA SER A 195 14.35 -4.59 -3.77
C SER A 195 14.88 -3.20 -3.40
N PRO A 196 14.09 -2.12 -3.57
CA PRO A 196 14.52 -0.76 -3.24
C PRO A 196 14.50 -0.50 -1.72
N ASP A 197 13.87 -1.39 -0.95
CA ASP A 197 13.63 -1.20 0.46
C ASP A 197 14.85 -1.46 1.35
N ARG A 198 14.89 -0.72 2.46
CA ARG A 198 15.89 -0.92 3.52
C ARG A 198 15.59 -2.10 4.43
N TYR A 199 14.47 -2.78 4.23
CA TYR A 199 14.01 -3.93 5.01
C TYR A 199 13.88 -5.17 4.14
N ALA A 200 13.96 -6.32 4.80
CA ALA A 200 13.58 -7.60 4.25
C ALA A 200 12.16 -7.96 4.68
N PHE A 201 11.35 -8.39 3.72
CA PHE A 201 9.98 -8.85 3.92
C PHE A 201 9.61 -9.91 2.88
N ALA A 202 8.53 -10.63 3.15
CA ALA A 202 7.85 -11.44 2.16
C ALA A 202 6.65 -10.66 1.62
N LEU A 203 6.40 -10.73 0.32
CA LEU A 203 5.25 -10.13 -0.35
C LEU A 203 4.48 -11.25 -1.05
N VAL A 204 3.17 -11.29 -0.84
CA VAL A 204 2.26 -12.19 -1.57
C VAL A 204 1.49 -11.33 -2.55
N ARG A 205 1.70 -11.57 -3.84
CA ARG A 205 0.96 -10.95 -4.93
C ARG A 205 -0.15 -11.89 -5.38
N GLU A 206 -1.37 -11.39 -5.32
CA GLU A 206 -2.60 -12.02 -5.76
C GLU A 206 -3.10 -11.32 -7.02
N ASP A 207 -2.95 -11.98 -8.18
CA ASP A 207 -3.59 -11.53 -9.41
C ASP A 207 -4.88 -12.31 -9.60
N ALA A 208 -6.02 -11.65 -9.42
CA ALA A 208 -7.34 -12.21 -9.60
C ALA A 208 -7.99 -11.68 -10.89
N ARG A 209 -8.51 -12.57 -11.72
CA ARG A 209 -9.18 -12.19 -12.96
C ARG A 209 -10.58 -11.65 -12.67
N ILE A 210 -10.81 -10.39 -13.03
CA ILE A 210 -12.09 -9.70 -12.81
C ILE A 210 -12.97 -9.68 -14.06
N SER A 211 -12.38 -9.77 -15.26
CA SER A 211 -13.12 -9.84 -16.52
C SER A 211 -12.40 -10.70 -17.57
N ASN A 212 -12.96 -10.80 -18.78
CA ASN A 212 -12.31 -11.56 -19.86
C ASN A 212 -10.96 -10.97 -20.28
N SER A 213 -10.71 -9.68 -20.00
CA SER A 213 -9.49 -8.99 -20.43
C SER A 213 -8.72 -8.36 -19.26
N GLU A 214 -9.32 -8.24 -18.08
CA GLU A 214 -8.72 -7.52 -16.95
C GLU A 214 -8.42 -8.44 -15.77
N TRP A 215 -7.27 -8.16 -15.16
CA TRP A 215 -6.82 -8.73 -13.90
C TRP A 215 -6.73 -7.59 -12.90
N SER A 216 -7.02 -7.91 -11.65
CA SER A 216 -6.75 -7.03 -10.53
C SER A 216 -5.61 -7.65 -9.71
N SER A 217 -4.67 -6.82 -9.27
CA SER A 217 -3.56 -7.24 -8.40
C SER A 217 -3.77 -6.68 -7.01
N ILE A 218 -3.54 -7.50 -5.99
CA ILE A 218 -3.39 -7.07 -4.60
C ILE A 218 -2.07 -7.64 -4.09
N ALA A 219 -1.28 -6.81 -3.41
CA ALA A 219 -0.03 -7.23 -2.80
C ALA A 219 -0.04 -7.00 -1.28
N CYS A 220 0.19 -8.07 -0.53
CA CYS A 220 0.26 -8.06 0.93
C CYS A 220 1.69 -8.30 1.40
N VAL A 221 2.14 -7.55 2.40
CA VAL A 221 3.48 -7.72 3.01
C VAL A 221 3.45 -8.40 4.36
N PHE A 222 4.51 -9.14 4.64
CA PHE A 222 4.66 -9.94 5.86
C PHE A 222 6.08 -9.86 6.41
N GLY A 223 6.19 -9.70 7.73
CA GLY A 223 7.48 -9.74 8.43
C GLY A 223 8.08 -11.15 8.58
N SER A 224 7.42 -12.19 8.07
CA SER A 224 7.95 -13.56 8.05
C SER A 224 7.45 -14.34 6.84
N VAL A 225 8.31 -15.21 6.31
CA VAL A 225 7.97 -16.13 5.22
C VAL A 225 6.83 -17.07 5.60
N ASP A 226 6.82 -17.55 6.85
CA ASP A 226 5.76 -18.44 7.33
C ASP A 226 4.38 -17.76 7.37
N ALA A 227 4.32 -16.46 7.66
CA ALA A 227 3.06 -15.70 7.61
C ALA A 227 2.57 -15.55 6.17
N ALA A 228 3.45 -15.20 5.24
CA ALA A 228 3.14 -15.12 3.82
C ALA A 228 2.62 -16.46 3.25
N ARG A 229 3.25 -17.58 3.62
CA ARG A 229 2.78 -18.92 3.21
C ARG A 229 1.37 -19.23 3.72
N ARG A 230 1.08 -18.91 4.99
CA ARG A 230 -0.25 -19.15 5.57
C ARG A 230 -1.32 -18.32 4.86
N ASP A 231 -1.02 -17.06 4.56
CA ASP A 231 -1.91 -16.16 3.84
C ASP A 231 -2.22 -16.65 2.42
N ALA A 232 -1.20 -17.07 1.67
CA ALA A 232 -1.38 -17.68 0.35
C ALA A 232 -2.19 -19.00 0.43
N ASP A 233 -1.93 -19.85 1.42
CA ASP A 233 -2.72 -21.06 1.65
C ASP A 233 -4.19 -20.74 2.04
N GLU A 234 -4.44 -19.66 2.78
CA GLU A 234 -5.79 -19.21 3.18
C GLU A 234 -6.56 -18.63 1.99
N THR A 235 -5.90 -17.83 1.15
CA THR A 235 -6.46 -17.31 -0.11
C THR A 235 -6.94 -18.45 -1.01
N LEU A 236 -6.11 -19.47 -1.19
CA LEU A 236 -6.45 -20.63 -2.01
C LEU A 236 -7.61 -21.46 -1.41
N LYS A 237 -7.66 -21.62 -0.08
CA LYS A 237 -8.80 -22.26 0.61
C LYS A 237 -10.10 -21.46 0.48
N SER A 238 -10.02 -20.13 0.44
CA SER A 238 -11.19 -19.27 0.20
C SER A 238 -11.79 -19.56 -1.17
N CYS A 239 -10.95 -19.74 -2.20
CA CYS A 239 -11.41 -20.17 -3.52
C CYS A 239 -12.08 -21.56 -3.49
N ASP A 240 -11.52 -22.53 -2.77
CA ASP A 240 -12.14 -23.86 -2.60
C ASP A 240 -13.55 -23.75 -1.99
N ASN A 241 -13.67 -22.98 -0.90
CA ASN A 241 -14.94 -22.74 -0.22
C ASN A 241 -15.96 -21.96 -1.08
N GLY A 242 -15.46 -21.14 -2.01
CA GLY A 242 -16.26 -20.40 -2.99
C GLY A 242 -16.89 -21.29 -4.08
N GLY A 243 -16.51 -22.56 -4.15
CA GLY A 243 -17.07 -23.53 -5.09
C GLY A 243 -16.57 -23.37 -6.53
N PHE A 244 -15.39 -22.77 -6.71
CA PHE A 244 -14.75 -22.67 -8.03
C PHE A 244 -14.33 -24.04 -8.55
N ASP A 245 -14.42 -24.24 -9.87
CA ASP A 245 -13.86 -25.44 -10.50
C ASP A 245 -12.32 -25.36 -10.45
N PRO A 246 -11.64 -26.36 -9.88
CA PRO A 246 -10.19 -26.37 -9.87
C PRO A 246 -9.53 -26.31 -11.26
N GLU A 247 -10.22 -26.73 -12.33
CA GLU A 247 -9.70 -26.62 -13.70
C GLU A 247 -9.59 -25.16 -14.18
N ASP A 248 -10.43 -24.27 -13.65
CA ASP A 248 -10.45 -22.84 -14.03
C ASP A 248 -9.43 -22.01 -13.23
N LEU A 249 -8.97 -22.52 -12.08
CA LEU A 249 -8.12 -21.83 -11.12
C LEU A 249 -6.86 -21.19 -11.75
N PRO A 250 -6.08 -21.88 -12.62
CA PRO A 250 -4.89 -21.28 -13.25
C PRO A 250 -5.21 -20.12 -14.20
N THR A 251 -6.45 -20.01 -14.67
CA THR A 251 -6.91 -18.95 -15.57
C THR A 251 -7.60 -17.79 -14.85
N MET A 252 -7.84 -17.94 -13.55
CA MET A 252 -8.54 -16.95 -12.72
C MET A 252 -7.68 -16.36 -11.60
N LEU A 253 -6.69 -17.12 -11.11
CA LEU A 253 -5.88 -16.69 -9.98
C LEU A 253 -4.41 -17.02 -10.25
N LYS A 254 -3.53 -16.05 -10.00
CA LYS A 254 -2.09 -16.29 -9.89
C LYS A 254 -1.62 -15.78 -8.54
N LEU A 255 -0.93 -16.65 -7.83
CA LEU A 255 -0.28 -16.31 -6.56
C LEU A 255 1.23 -16.35 -6.78
N THR A 256 1.90 -15.26 -6.39
CA THR A 256 3.36 -15.20 -6.37
C THR A 256 3.82 -14.80 -4.99
N LEU A 257 4.73 -15.59 -4.41
CA LEU A 257 5.43 -15.21 -3.20
C LEU A 257 6.79 -14.62 -3.58
N GLU A 258 7.02 -13.39 -3.18
CA GLU A 258 8.26 -12.67 -3.41
C GLU A 258 9.01 -12.49 -2.10
N ILE A 259 10.33 -12.64 -2.14
CA ILE A 259 11.20 -12.30 -1.03
C ILE A 259 12.05 -11.10 -1.41
N HIS A 260 11.81 -10.01 -0.68
CA HIS A 260 12.48 -8.73 -0.81
C HIS A 260 13.61 -8.63 0.22
N ARG A 261 14.79 -8.24 -0.23
CA ARG A 261 15.99 -8.05 0.61
C ARG A 261 16.78 -6.85 0.13
N PRO A 262 17.27 -6.00 1.05
CA PRO A 262 17.98 -4.78 0.66
C PRO A 262 19.20 -5.08 -0.22
N GLY A 263 19.22 -4.49 -1.42
CA GLY A 263 20.32 -4.62 -2.38
C GLY A 263 20.53 -6.03 -2.94
N GLN A 264 19.49 -6.87 -2.91
CA GLN A 264 19.48 -8.18 -3.56
C GLN A 264 18.37 -8.27 -4.59
N PRO A 265 18.54 -9.13 -5.61
CA PRO A 265 17.46 -9.44 -6.53
C PRO A 265 16.26 -10.06 -5.80
N ILE A 266 15.06 -9.64 -6.17
CA ILE A 266 13.79 -10.16 -5.66
C ILE A 266 13.70 -11.64 -6.05
N THR A 267 13.54 -12.50 -5.04
CA THR A 267 13.39 -13.93 -5.27
C THR A 267 11.91 -14.26 -5.38
N ARG A 268 11.47 -14.74 -6.55
CA ARG A 268 10.06 -15.02 -6.85
C ARG A 268 9.80 -16.52 -6.85
N PHE A 269 8.76 -16.93 -6.12
CA PHE A 269 8.30 -18.31 -6.02
C PHE A 269 6.87 -18.37 -6.55
N PRO A 270 6.62 -19.07 -7.66
CA PRO A 270 5.25 -19.30 -8.09
C PRO A 270 4.55 -20.14 -7.01
N ALA A 271 3.45 -19.61 -6.48
CA ALA A 271 2.60 -20.29 -5.52
C ALA A 271 1.42 -20.94 -6.26
N GLU A 272 1.73 -21.62 -7.37
CA GLU A 272 0.72 -22.28 -8.20
C GLU A 272 0.19 -23.55 -7.51
N PRO A 273 -1.11 -23.85 -7.68
CA PRO A 273 -1.70 -25.07 -7.13
C PRO A 273 -1.10 -26.33 -7.76
N LEU A 274 -0.80 -27.32 -6.93
CA LEU A 274 -0.43 -28.67 -7.36
C LEU A 274 -1.67 -29.34 -8.00
N ASP A 275 -1.66 -29.55 -9.31
CA ASP A 275 -2.80 -30.12 -10.06
C ASP A 275 -4.11 -29.31 -9.84
N SER A 276 -5.26 -29.96 -9.96
CA SER A 276 -6.59 -29.47 -9.56
C SER A 276 -6.80 -29.43 -8.03
N SER A 277 -5.74 -29.29 -7.22
CA SER A 277 -5.84 -29.23 -5.76
C SER A 277 -5.50 -27.84 -5.25
N PHE A 278 -6.29 -27.32 -4.32
CA PHE A 278 -6.09 -26.02 -3.66
C PHE A 278 -4.91 -26.08 -2.66
N LEU A 279 -3.74 -26.57 -3.08
CA LEU A 279 -2.53 -26.75 -2.28
C LEU A 279 -1.29 -26.22 -3.01
N ILE A 280 -0.46 -25.44 -2.33
CA ILE A 280 0.78 -24.88 -2.87
C ILE A 280 1.98 -25.75 -2.49
N ASP A 281 2.88 -26.03 -3.43
CA ASP A 281 4.15 -26.70 -3.15
C ASP A 281 5.20 -25.72 -2.64
N TRP A 282 5.34 -25.65 -1.32
CA TRP A 282 6.36 -24.83 -0.67
C TRP A 282 7.75 -25.48 -0.58
N SER A 283 7.94 -26.68 -1.13
CA SER A 283 9.22 -27.41 -1.00
C SER A 283 10.42 -26.69 -1.62
N GLY A 284 10.16 -25.78 -2.57
CA GLY A 284 11.16 -24.91 -3.19
C GLY A 284 11.64 -23.75 -2.31
N LEU A 285 10.96 -23.46 -1.19
CA LEU A 285 11.25 -22.35 -0.29
C LEU A 285 11.85 -22.87 1.03
N PRO A 286 13.07 -22.47 1.41
CA PRO A 286 13.66 -22.92 2.67
C PRO A 286 12.83 -22.43 3.88
N GLU A 287 12.46 -23.36 4.76
CA GLU A 287 11.73 -23.05 5.99
C GLU A 287 12.56 -22.17 6.94
N GLY A 288 11.92 -21.15 7.51
CA GLY A 288 12.54 -20.30 8.52
C GLY A 288 13.66 -19.40 7.98
N GLU A 289 13.64 -19.06 6.69
CA GLU A 289 14.59 -18.12 6.12
C GLU A 289 14.47 -16.75 6.82
N PRO A 290 15.54 -16.24 7.46
CA PRO A 290 15.47 -15.00 8.21
C PRO A 290 15.36 -13.80 7.25
N LEU A 291 14.50 -12.86 7.64
CA LEU A 291 14.34 -11.57 6.99
C LEU A 291 15.06 -10.55 7.87
N ASP A 292 16.23 -10.07 7.43
CA ASP A 292 17.11 -9.19 8.19
C ASP A 292 17.68 -8.07 7.29
N PRO A 293 17.57 -6.78 7.69
CA PRO A 293 16.74 -6.29 8.81
C PRO A 293 15.25 -6.48 8.53
N PRO A 294 14.42 -6.91 9.51
CA PRO A 294 13.02 -7.18 9.27
C PRO A 294 12.23 -5.89 9.02
N LEU A 295 11.21 -5.96 8.18
CA LEU A 295 10.22 -4.89 8.05
C LEU A 295 9.53 -4.66 9.41
N PRO A 296 9.41 -3.41 9.88
CA PRO A 296 8.70 -3.11 11.11
C PRO A 296 7.24 -3.60 11.04
N PRO A 297 6.71 -4.19 12.12
CA PRO A 297 5.36 -4.75 12.11
C PRO A 297 4.32 -3.71 11.66
N GLY A 298 3.45 -4.09 10.72
CA GLY A 298 2.38 -3.23 10.22
C GLY A 298 2.80 -2.05 9.33
N ARG A 299 4.09 -1.88 9.03
CA ARG A 299 4.60 -0.81 8.16
C ARG A 299 4.07 -0.98 6.73
N PRO A 300 3.32 0.00 6.19
CA PRO A 300 3.03 0.03 4.76
C PRO A 300 4.32 0.24 3.97
N VAL A 301 4.42 -0.38 2.80
CA VAL A 301 5.56 -0.21 1.89
C VAL A 301 5.07 0.16 0.49
N ARG A 302 5.96 0.75 -0.31
CA ARG A 302 5.69 1.11 -1.70
C ARG A 302 6.49 0.17 -2.60
N ILE A 303 5.81 -0.64 -3.42
CA ILE A 303 6.44 -1.60 -4.33
C ILE A 303 5.72 -1.57 -5.66
N ASP A 304 6.48 -1.47 -6.76
CA ASP A 304 5.96 -1.52 -8.14
C ASP A 304 4.80 -0.54 -8.40
N GLY A 305 4.84 0.64 -7.77
CA GLY A 305 3.76 1.61 -7.88
C GLY A 305 2.46 1.21 -7.17
N GLU A 306 2.51 0.27 -6.23
CA GLU A 306 1.42 -0.09 -5.32
C GLU A 306 1.78 0.18 -3.85
N THR A 307 0.81 0.63 -3.05
CA THR A 307 1.00 0.69 -1.59
C THR A 307 0.60 -0.66 -1.01
N CYS A 308 1.57 -1.44 -0.55
CA CYS A 308 1.35 -2.76 0.01
C CYS A 308 1.20 -2.66 1.53
N PHE A 309 0.20 -3.36 2.06
CA PHE A 309 -0.15 -3.35 3.47
C PHE A 309 0.07 -4.73 4.10
N HIS A 310 0.10 -4.78 5.44
CA HIS A 310 0.21 -6.06 6.12
C HIS A 310 -1.04 -6.92 5.87
N GLY A 311 -0.85 -8.12 5.31
CA GLY A 311 -1.95 -9.05 5.05
C GLY A 311 -2.72 -9.40 6.34
N ALA A 312 -4.04 -9.46 6.24
CA ALA A 312 -4.88 -9.99 7.31
C ALA A 312 -4.89 -11.52 7.20
N LEU A 313 -4.92 -12.23 8.33
CA LEU A 313 -5.38 -13.63 8.30
C LEU A 313 -6.87 -13.58 7.90
N ARG A 314 -7.19 -13.87 6.64
CA ARG A 314 -8.53 -13.77 6.05
C ARG A 314 -9.39 -15.00 6.37
#